data_AF-A0A948D6Q4-F1
#
_entry.id   AF-A0A948D6Q4-F1
#
_cell.length_a   1.000
_cell.length_b   1.000
_cell.length_c   1.000
_cell.angle_alpha   90.00
_cell.angle_beta   90.00
_cell.angle_gamma   90.00
#
_symmetry.space_group_name_H-M   'P 1'
#
loop_
_entity.id
_entity.type
_entity.pdbx_description
1 polymer ?
#
loop_
_entity_poly.entity_id
_entity_poly.type
_entity_poly.pdbx_seq_one_letter_code
_entity_poly.pdbx_strand_id
1 'polypeptide(L)' 'IQACFDPEDEKTLQREVSSLEAAMREYDFKRSIIITMNDSRTLKVDMGTIALVPLYEWLLTG' A
#
# COMPACT_ATOMS: atom_id res chain seq x y z
N ILE A 1 2.47 -6.83 -2.97
CA ILE A 1 2.66 -5.49 -3.57
C ILE A 1 1.42 -5.21 -4.40
N GLN A 2 0.91 -3.98 -4.38
CA GLN A 2 -0.25 -3.56 -5.16
C GLN A 2 -0.01 -2.15 -5.73
N ALA A 3 -0.71 -1.74 -6.78
CA ALA A 3 -0.59 -0.43 -7.39
C ALA A 3 -1.94 0.31 -7.36
N CYS A 4 -1.90 1.60 -7.06
CA CYS A 4 -3.05 2.49 -6.98
C CYS A 4 -2.69 3.81 -7.66
N PHE A 5 -3.45 4.25 -8.67
CA PHE A 5 -3.08 5.47 -9.40
C PHE A 5 -3.21 6.72 -8.51
N ASP A 6 -4.37 6.89 -7.87
CA ASP A 6 -4.68 8.04 -7.03
C ASP A 6 -5.30 7.56 -5.70
N PRO A 7 -4.58 7.69 -4.58
CA PRO A 7 -5.07 7.33 -3.26
C PRO A 7 -5.83 8.46 -2.54
N GLU A 8 -6.11 9.59 -3.20
CA GLU A 8 -6.95 10.68 -2.65
C GLU A 8 -8.45 10.32 -2.66
N ASP A 9 -8.88 9.40 -3.53
CA ASP A 9 -10.20 8.78 -3.40
C ASP A 9 -10.19 7.78 -2.24
N GLU A 10 -10.66 8.25 -1.09
CA GLU A 10 -10.67 7.50 0.17
C GLU A 10 -11.42 6.16 0.06
N LYS A 11 -12.42 6.03 -0.82
CA LYS A 11 -13.08 4.74 -1.08
C LYS A 11 -12.17 3.77 -1.81
N THR A 12 -11.43 4.27 -2.80
CA THR A 12 -10.48 3.47 -3.56
C THR A 12 -9.36 2.98 -2.63
N LEU A 13 -8.78 3.86 -1.82
CA LEU A 13 -7.73 3.48 -0.87
C LEU A 13 -8.19 2.44 0.16
N GLN A 14 -9.39 2.59 0.73
CA GLN A 14 -9.90 1.65 1.74
C GLN A 14 -10.06 0.22 1.17
N ARG A 15 -10.52 0.10 -0.08
CA ARG A 15 -10.65 -1.21 -0.75
C ARG A 15 -9.29 -1.87 -0.96
N GLU A 16 -8.32 -1.09 -1.38
CA GLU A 16 -6.95 -1.54 -1.61
C GLU A 16 -6.30 -1.99 -0.30
N VAL A 17 -6.39 -1.17 0.76
CA VAL A 17 -5.89 -1.51 2.11
C VAL A 17 -6.53 -2.78 2.66
N SER A 18 -7.86 -2.93 2.54
CA SER A 18 -8.58 -4.10 3.05
C SER A 18 -8.15 -5.39 2.35
N SER A 19 -7.96 -5.32 1.03
CA SER A 19 -7.50 -6.47 0.23
C SER A 19 -6.07 -6.86 0.59
N LEU A 20 -5.20 -5.85 0.79
CA LEU A 20 -3.81 -6.06 1.18
C LEU A 20 -3.70 -6.63 2.59
N GLU A 21 -4.50 -6.15 3.53
CA GLU A 21 -4.52 -6.63 4.91
C GLU A 21 -5.00 -8.09 5.01
N ALA A 22 -6.00 -8.47 4.20
CA ALA A 22 -6.44 -9.86 4.10
C ALA A 22 -5.29 -10.77 3.63
N ALA A 23 -4.56 -10.36 2.59
CA ALA A 23 -3.38 -11.09 2.12
C ALA A 23 -2.26 -11.11 3.18
N MET A 24 -1.98 -9.98 3.84
CA MET A 24 -0.98 -9.93 4.93
C MET A 24 -1.32 -10.93 6.05
N ARG A 25 -2.60 -11.09 6.38
CA ARG A 25 -3.08 -12.06 7.37
C ARG A 25 -2.91 -13.51 6.87
N GLU A 26 -3.25 -13.79 5.62
CA GLU A 26 -3.17 -15.13 5.03
C GLU A 26 -1.71 -15.64 4.96
N TYR A 27 -0.77 -14.76 4.63
CA TYR A 27 0.64 -15.12 4.42
C TYR A 27 1.57 -14.71 5.58
N ASP A 28 1.03 -14.20 6.68
CA ASP A 28 1.73 -13.70 7.88
C ASP A 28 2.88 -12.71 7.62
N PHE A 29 2.65 -11.73 6.73
CA PHE A 29 3.59 -10.63 6.50
C PHE A 29 3.20 -9.38 7.29
N LYS A 30 4.17 -8.74 7.94
CA LYS A 30 3.96 -7.49 8.73
C LYS A 30 4.17 -6.21 7.94
N ARG A 31 4.63 -6.31 6.69
CA ARG A 31 4.93 -5.17 5.82
C ARG A 31 4.43 -5.42 4.41
N SER A 32 3.80 -4.42 3.84
CA SER A 32 3.35 -4.42 2.45
C SER A 32 3.53 -3.04 1.81
N ILE A 33 3.42 -2.97 0.49
CA ILE A 33 3.66 -1.77 -0.30
C ILE A 33 2.51 -1.58 -1.28
N ILE A 34 2.00 -0.34 -1.33
CA ILE A 34 1.14 0.18 -2.39
C ILE A 34 1.96 1.18 -3.19
N ILE A 35 2.13 0.93 -4.49
CA ILE A 35 2.78 1.87 -5.39
C ILE A 35 1.73 2.90 -5.83
N THR A 36 2.02 4.18 -5.66
CA THR A 36 1.14 5.29 -6.00
C THR A 36 1.70 6.12 -7.15
N MET A 37 0.92 7.02 -7.77
CA MET A 37 1.51 7.95 -8.75
C MET A 37 2.51 8.91 -8.08
N ASN A 38 2.09 9.60 -7.00
CA ASN A 38 2.87 10.66 -6.36
C ASN A 38 2.82 10.67 -4.82
N ASP A 39 2.05 9.78 -4.19
CA ASP A 39 1.80 9.81 -2.74
C ASP A 39 2.79 8.93 -1.97
N SER A 40 3.46 9.54 -0.99
CA SER A 40 4.36 8.85 -0.06
C SER A 40 3.82 8.97 1.37
N ARG A 41 3.35 7.86 1.94
CA ARG A 41 2.87 7.80 3.33
C ARG A 41 2.91 6.39 3.89
N THR A 42 2.89 6.26 5.22
CA THR A 42 2.79 4.95 5.89
C THR A 42 1.46 4.84 6.60
N LEU A 43 0.71 3.78 6.28
CA LEU A 43 -0.52 3.42 6.97
C LEU A 43 -0.22 2.34 8.00
N LYS A 44 -0.76 2.51 9.21
CA LYS A 44 -0.77 1.47 10.25
C LYS A 44 -2.06 0.67 10.10
N VAL A 45 -1.92 -0.65 10.07
CA VAL A 45 -3.02 -1.62 10.02
C VAL A 45 -2.81 -2.67 11.11
N ASP A 46 -3.80 -3.50 11.40
CA ASP A 46 -3.71 -4.46 12.50
C ASP A 46 -2.58 -5.48 12.25
N MET A 47 -2.38 -5.85 10.98
CA MET A 47 -1.33 -6.77 10.58
C MET A 47 0.08 -6.15 10.54
N GLY A 48 0.23 -4.83 10.67
CA GLY A 48 1.52 -4.14 10.65
C GLY A 48 1.48 -2.81 9.88
N THR A 49 2.27 -2.71 8.81
CA THR A 49 2.41 -1.44 8.06
C THR A 49 2.23 -1.63 6.56
N ILE A 50 1.57 -0.66 5.94
CA ILE A 50 1.45 -0.53 4.48
C ILE A 50 2.15 0.76 4.08
N ALA A 51 3.21 0.66 3.29
CA ALA A 51 3.91 1.82 2.75
C ALA A 51 3.31 2.20 1.39
N LEU A 52 2.84 3.43 1.27
CA LEU A 52 2.54 4.05 -0.02
C LEU A 52 3.84 4.65 -0.53
N VAL A 53 4.27 4.21 -1.71
CA VAL A 53 5.53 4.61 -2.33
C VAL A 53 5.23 5.15 -3.73
N PRO A 54 5.65 6.37 -4.08
CA PRO A 54 5.50 6.89 -5.42
C PRO A 54 6.20 6.00 -6.45
N LEU A 55 5.61 5.87 -7.64
CA LEU A 55 6.11 5.03 -8.72
C LEU A 55 7.56 5.39 -9.08
N TYR A 56 7.87 6.69 -9.15
CA TYR A 56 9.22 7.15 -9.49
C TYR A 56 10.24 6.74 -8.42
N GLU A 57 9.89 6.80 -7.12
CA GLU A 57 10.79 6.34 -6.05
C GLU A 57 11.01 4.83 -6.14
N TRP A 58 9.93 4.08 -6.36
CA TRP A 58 9.99 2.63 -6.50
C TRP A 58 10.86 2.20 -7.69
N LEU A 59 10.73 2.87 -8.84
CA LEU A 59 11.53 2.58 -10.03
C LEU A 59 13.03 2.91 -9.85
N LEU A 60 13.36 3.89 -9.02
CA LEU A 60 14.74 4.32 -8.79
C LEU A 60 15.45 3.57 -7.66
N THR A 61 14.69 2.93 -6.76
CA THR A 61 15.22 2.26 -5.57
C THR A 61 14.94 0.74 -5.51
N GLY A 62 14.19 0.22 -6.48
CA GLY A 62 13.80 -1.20 -6.59
C GLY A 62 14.89 -2.14 -7.08
#